data_AF-A0A286CH82-F1
#
_entry.id   AF-A0A286CH82-F1
#
_cell.length_a   1.000
_cell.length_b   1.000
_cell.length_c   1.000
_cell.angle_alpha   90.00
_cell.angle_beta   90.00
_cell.angle_gamma   90.00
#
_symmetry.space_group_name_H-M   'P 1'
#
loop_
_entity.id
_entity.type
_entity.pdbx_description
1 polymer ?
#
loop_
_entity_poly.entity_id
_entity_poly.type
_entity_poly.pdbx_seq_one_letter_code
_entity_poly.pdbx_strand_id
1 'polypeptide(L)'
;MNRWATLAAAGAAALTSVFAFSGTASAANGVCSVQETCFYFNSNTSGSMIDYEGDQYTHHDDYFITSGSGQNQVVGNNAASLFCNMGPLFTCKTYFNSGYSGDSFKTLGGKRVNLPSWLKNNNASSESYYSGGCSGPGC
;
A
#
# COMPACT_ATOMS: atom_id res chain seq x y z
N MET A 1 21.43 -11.38 -64.34
CA MET A 1 20.28 -10.44 -64.42
C MET A 1 19.71 -10.32 -63.00
N ASN A 2 20.26 -9.45 -62.12
CA ASN A 2 19.87 -8.04 -61.87
C ASN A 2 18.71 -8.00 -60.83
N ARG A 3 18.76 -7.38 -59.62
CA ARG A 3 19.38 -6.14 -59.13
C ARG A 3 19.49 -6.11 -57.59
N TRP A 4 20.45 -5.32 -57.10
CA TRP A 4 20.61 -4.85 -55.72
C TRP A 4 19.72 -3.61 -55.47
N ALA A 5 19.28 -3.38 -54.22
CA ALA A 5 19.13 -2.03 -53.64
C ALA A 5 18.82 -2.09 -52.13
N THR A 6 19.69 -1.47 -51.34
CA THR A 6 19.52 -1.09 -49.92
C THR A 6 18.64 0.14 -49.81
N LEU A 7 17.83 0.26 -48.74
CA LEU A 7 17.41 1.56 -48.19
C LEU A 7 16.97 1.41 -46.73
N ALA A 8 17.59 2.22 -45.88
CA ALA A 8 17.36 2.35 -44.44
C ALA A 8 16.10 3.18 -44.15
N ALA A 9 15.42 2.85 -43.05
CA ALA A 9 14.50 3.77 -42.38
C ALA A 9 14.78 3.73 -40.86
N ALA A 10 15.36 4.82 -40.37
CA ALA A 10 15.46 5.14 -38.95
C ALA A 10 14.05 5.39 -38.40
N GLY A 11 13.76 4.83 -37.22
CA GLY A 11 12.47 4.98 -36.56
C GLY A 11 12.60 4.98 -35.04
N ALA A 12 12.83 6.18 -34.51
CA ALA A 12 12.54 6.68 -33.15
C ALA A 12 12.67 5.72 -31.95
N ALA A 13 13.66 6.03 -31.12
CA ALA A 13 13.72 5.64 -29.72
C ALA A 13 12.47 6.13 -28.96
N ALA A 14 11.81 5.21 -28.26
CA ALA A 14 11.03 5.50 -27.07
C ALA A 14 11.23 4.34 -26.09
N LEU A 15 12.36 4.38 -25.38
CA LEU A 15 12.53 3.60 -24.16
C LEU A 15 11.64 4.23 -23.08
N THR A 16 10.34 3.94 -23.10
CA THR A 16 9.53 4.12 -21.91
C THR A 16 9.87 2.97 -20.98
N SER A 17 10.87 3.21 -20.13
CA SER A 17 11.15 2.38 -18.97
C SER A 17 9.89 2.40 -18.10
N VAL A 18 9.01 1.43 -18.30
CA VAL A 18 7.98 1.12 -17.32
C VAL A 18 8.74 0.56 -16.13
N PHE A 19 8.99 1.42 -15.13
CA PHE A 19 9.34 0.95 -13.79
C PHE A 19 8.11 0.25 -13.24
N ALA A 20 7.88 -0.99 -13.67
CA ALA A 20 7.00 -1.90 -12.98
C ALA A 20 7.73 -2.25 -11.67
N PHE A 21 7.41 -1.52 -10.60
CA PHE A 21 7.67 -2.02 -9.26
C PHE A 21 6.78 -3.25 -9.09
N SER A 22 7.32 -4.41 -9.46
CA SER A 22 6.81 -5.66 -8.89
C SER A 22 7.18 -5.55 -7.42
N GLY A 23 6.24 -5.09 -6.58
CA GLY A 23 6.41 -5.16 -5.15
C GLY A 23 6.68 -6.61 -4.81
N THR A 24 7.94 -6.95 -4.53
CA THR A 24 8.22 -8.16 -3.77
C THR A 24 7.47 -7.95 -2.47
N ALA A 25 6.39 -8.70 -2.25
CA ALA A 25 5.82 -8.83 -0.93
C ALA A 25 6.96 -9.35 -0.05
N SER A 26 7.66 -8.46 0.63
CA SER A 26 8.46 -8.87 1.75
C SER A 26 7.52 -9.62 2.67
N ALA A 27 7.93 -10.83 3.05
CA ALA A 27 7.10 -11.65 3.92
C ALA A 27 6.80 -10.86 5.19
N ALA A 28 5.51 -10.67 5.48
CA ALA A 28 5.08 -10.02 6.71
C ALA A 28 5.79 -10.68 7.90
N ASN A 29 6.48 -9.88 8.70
CA ASN A 29 7.43 -10.36 9.70
C ASN A 29 6.91 -10.19 11.15
N GLY A 30 5.76 -9.55 11.31
CA GLY A 30 5.11 -9.33 12.60
C GLY A 30 5.74 -8.20 13.41
N VAL A 31 6.53 -7.34 12.78
CA VAL A 31 7.16 -6.16 13.39
C VAL A 31 6.90 -4.96 12.49
N CYS A 32 6.18 -3.97 13.02
CA CYS A 32 5.87 -2.77 12.26
C CYS A 32 7.11 -1.86 12.15
N SER A 33 7.93 -2.13 11.14
CA SER A 33 9.19 -1.50 10.82
C SER A 33 9.00 -0.22 9.99
N VAL A 34 10.08 0.53 9.82
CA VAL A 34 10.05 1.78 9.05
C VAL A 34 9.79 1.47 7.57
N GLN A 35 8.87 2.22 6.97
CA GLN A 35 8.33 2.06 5.59
C GLN A 35 7.24 1.00 5.45
N GLU A 36 6.59 0.61 6.54
CA GLU A 36 5.45 -0.30 6.50
C GLU A 36 4.12 0.38 6.85
N THR A 37 3.04 -0.21 6.35
CA THR A 37 1.68 0.06 6.83
C THR A 37 1.19 -1.16 7.60
N CYS A 38 0.87 -0.97 8.88
CA CYS A 38 0.55 -2.09 9.77
C CYS A 38 -0.91 -2.01 10.22
N PHE A 39 -1.68 -3.06 9.96
CA PHE A 39 -3.09 -3.16 10.33
C PHE A 39 -3.26 -3.97 11.59
N TYR A 40 -4.10 -3.49 12.50
CA TYR A 40 -4.38 -4.11 13.79
C TYR A 40 -5.84 -4.53 13.88
N PHE A 41 -6.09 -5.71 14.45
CA PHE A 41 -7.43 -6.26 14.62
C PHE A 41 -8.32 -5.42 15.54
N ASN A 42 -7.75 -4.79 16.58
CA ASN A 42 -8.51 -3.92 17.49
C ASN A 42 -8.17 -2.44 17.30
N SER A 43 -9.03 -1.58 17.84
CA SER A 43 -8.77 -0.15 17.93
C SER A 43 -7.56 0.16 18.81
N ASN A 44 -6.99 1.35 18.65
CA ASN A 44 -5.84 1.88 19.38
C ASN A 44 -4.56 1.07 19.16
N THR A 45 -4.35 0.58 17.92
CA THR A 45 -3.19 -0.22 17.51
C THR A 45 -2.92 -1.39 18.45
N SER A 46 -3.98 -2.16 18.73
CA SER A 46 -3.99 -3.26 19.70
C SER A 46 -4.43 -4.57 19.05
N GLY A 47 -4.14 -5.70 19.70
CA GLY A 47 -4.43 -7.02 19.18
C GLY A 47 -3.36 -7.52 18.20
N SER A 48 -3.69 -8.60 17.50
CA SER A 48 -2.86 -9.14 16.43
C SER A 48 -2.77 -8.15 15.27
N MET A 49 -1.63 -8.17 14.58
CA MET A 49 -1.36 -7.29 13.45
C MET A 49 -0.75 -8.04 12.27
N ILE A 50 -0.80 -7.39 11.12
CA ILE A 50 0.02 -7.67 9.94
C ILE A 50 0.74 -6.38 9.53
N ASP A 51 1.96 -6.52 9.03
CA ASP A 51 2.76 -5.48 8.39
C ASP A 51 2.78 -5.67 6.87
N TYR A 52 2.74 -4.54 6.15
CA TYR A 52 2.81 -4.51 4.70
C TYR A 52 3.93 -3.59 4.23
N GLU A 53 4.88 -4.15 3.50
CA GLU A 53 5.82 -3.40 2.67
C GLU A 53 5.17 -3.14 1.30
N GLY A 54 4.65 -1.92 1.11
CA GLY A 54 4.02 -1.48 -0.14
C GLY A 54 2.50 -1.69 -0.20
N ASP A 55 1.97 -1.62 -1.42
CA ASP A 55 0.54 -1.60 -1.68
C ASP A 55 -0.07 -3.00 -1.65
N GLN A 56 -1.29 -3.08 -1.13
CA GLN A 56 -2.07 -4.31 -1.01
C GLN A 56 -3.35 -4.20 -1.81
N TYR A 57 -3.39 -4.88 -2.95
CA TYR A 57 -4.54 -4.90 -3.84
C TYR A 57 -5.77 -5.54 -3.18
N THR A 58 -5.56 -6.49 -2.27
CA THR A 58 -6.61 -7.03 -1.41
C THR A 58 -6.06 -7.43 -0.05
N HIS A 59 -6.86 -7.28 1.01
CA HIS A 59 -6.57 -7.78 2.35
C HIS A 59 -7.27 -9.12 2.65
N HIS A 60 -8.05 -9.66 1.70
CA HIS A 60 -8.85 -10.86 1.93
C HIS A 60 -8.03 -12.16 1.88
N ASP A 61 -6.83 -12.10 1.32
CA ASP A 61 -5.92 -13.24 1.20
C ASP A 61 -4.89 -13.32 2.34
N ASP A 62 -4.89 -12.31 3.22
CA ASP A 62 -3.95 -12.18 4.32
C ASP A 62 -4.60 -12.38 5.69
N TYR A 63 -3.77 -12.73 6.67
CA TYR A 63 -4.18 -13.02 8.03
C TYR A 63 -3.35 -12.22 9.03
N PHE A 64 -3.95 -11.82 10.16
CA PHE A 64 -3.15 -11.24 11.25
C PHE A 64 -2.21 -12.30 11.84
N ILE A 65 -0.92 -11.97 11.93
CA ILE A 65 0.16 -12.96 12.18
C ILE A 65 0.70 -12.92 13.61
N THR A 66 0.68 -11.76 14.27
CA THR A 66 1.25 -11.64 15.62
C THR A 66 0.33 -12.25 16.69
N SER A 67 0.87 -12.52 17.88
CA SER A 67 0.06 -13.01 19.00
C SER A 67 -0.96 -11.97 19.45
N GLY A 68 -2.13 -12.43 19.93
CA GLY A 68 -3.16 -11.59 20.50
C GLY A 68 -4.54 -11.80 19.88
N SER A 69 -5.52 -11.01 20.34
CA SER A 69 -6.88 -11.02 19.79
C SER A 69 -6.85 -10.76 18.29
N GLY A 70 -7.51 -11.63 17.52
CA GLY A 70 -7.57 -11.53 16.05
C GLY A 70 -6.54 -12.33 15.29
N GLN A 71 -5.61 -13.03 15.96
CA GLN A 71 -4.62 -13.86 15.26
C GLN A 71 -5.32 -14.91 14.37
N ASN A 72 -4.78 -15.12 13.17
CA ASN A 72 -5.32 -15.99 12.13
C ASN A 72 -6.73 -15.59 11.62
N GLN A 73 -7.22 -14.40 11.94
CA GLN A 73 -8.38 -13.83 11.25
C GLN A 73 -7.92 -13.17 9.96
N VAL A 74 -8.77 -13.22 8.94
CA VAL A 74 -8.56 -12.51 7.67
C VAL A 74 -8.47 -11.01 7.94
N VAL A 75 -7.52 -10.30 7.32
CA VAL A 75 -7.31 -8.86 7.54
C VAL A 75 -8.44 -8.02 6.93
N GLY A 76 -8.90 -8.42 5.75
CA GLY A 76 -10.06 -7.85 5.07
C GLY A 76 -11.29 -7.90 5.96
N ASN A 77 -11.98 -6.77 6.07
CA ASN A 77 -13.17 -6.56 6.92
C ASN A 77 -12.97 -6.83 8.42
N ASN A 78 -11.73 -6.89 8.93
CA ASN A 78 -11.50 -7.09 10.37
C ASN A 78 -10.49 -6.12 10.99
N ALA A 79 -9.76 -5.32 10.21
CA ALA A 79 -8.87 -4.34 10.81
C ALA A 79 -9.65 -3.15 11.38
N ALA A 80 -9.23 -2.70 12.56
CA ALA A 80 -9.91 -1.63 13.28
C ALA A 80 -9.04 -0.38 13.49
N SER A 81 -7.73 -0.53 13.38
CA SER A 81 -6.79 0.58 13.43
C SER A 81 -5.56 0.25 12.60
N LEU A 82 -4.75 1.27 12.33
CA LEU A 82 -3.50 1.11 11.62
C LEU A 82 -2.41 2.02 12.16
N PHE A 83 -1.17 1.61 11.93
CA PHE A 83 0.01 2.45 12.05
C PHE A 83 0.63 2.62 10.66
N CYS A 84 0.62 3.85 10.17
CA CYS A 84 1.35 4.21 8.95
C CYS A 84 2.80 4.50 9.34
N ASN A 85 3.64 3.48 9.48
CA ASN A 85 5.04 3.64 9.89
C ASN A 85 5.96 4.05 8.73
N MET A 86 5.43 4.87 7.83
CA MET A 86 6.19 5.50 6.78
C MET A 86 6.79 6.83 7.24
N GLY A 87 7.74 7.36 6.47
CA GLY A 87 8.29 8.70 6.69
C GLY A 87 7.21 9.79 6.63
N PRO A 88 7.43 10.96 7.25
CA PRO A 88 6.41 12.01 7.40
C PRO A 88 5.92 12.62 6.07
N LEU A 89 6.60 12.34 4.96
CA LEU A 89 6.25 12.80 3.62
C LEU A 89 5.37 11.80 2.85
N PHE A 90 5.05 10.66 3.44
CA PHE A 90 4.20 9.63 2.85
C PHE A 90 2.79 9.69 3.40
N THR A 91 1.86 9.12 2.65
CA THR A 91 0.46 8.92 3.05
C THR A 91 0.13 7.45 2.91
N CYS A 92 -0.47 6.86 3.94
CA CYS A 92 -1.12 5.56 3.85
C CYS A 92 -2.62 5.77 3.63
N LYS A 93 -3.17 5.07 2.64
CA LYS A 93 -4.57 5.15 2.26
C LYS A 93 -5.20 3.77 2.35
N THR A 94 -6.34 3.70 3.01
CA THR A 94 -7.11 2.45 3.18
C THR A 94 -8.45 2.60 2.49
N TYR A 95 -8.88 1.54 1.83
CA TYR A 95 -10.07 1.51 0.99
C TYR A 95 -11.11 0.52 1.50
N PHE A 96 -12.38 0.86 1.28
CA PHE A 96 -13.51 0.00 1.59
C PHE A 96 -13.55 -1.24 0.70
N ASN A 97 -13.20 -1.12 -0.59
CA ASN A 97 -13.19 -2.24 -1.53
C ASN A 97 -11.77 -2.65 -1.91
N SER A 98 -11.62 -3.88 -2.44
CA SER A 98 -10.38 -4.32 -3.08
C SER A 98 -10.04 -3.48 -4.31
N GLY A 99 -8.79 -3.53 -4.74
CA GLY A 99 -8.31 -2.84 -5.94
C GLY A 99 -8.30 -1.32 -5.82
N TYR A 100 -8.04 -0.80 -4.62
CA TYR A 100 -7.89 0.64 -4.36
C TYR A 100 -9.15 1.44 -4.71
N SER A 101 -10.32 0.87 -4.44
CA SER A 101 -11.61 1.41 -4.91
C SER A 101 -12.60 1.71 -3.77
N GLY A 102 -13.60 2.53 -4.08
CA GLY A 102 -14.63 2.96 -3.13
C GLY A 102 -14.16 4.06 -2.16
N ASP A 103 -14.95 4.25 -1.10
CA ASP A 103 -14.63 5.22 -0.06
C ASP A 103 -13.30 4.87 0.61
N SER A 104 -12.55 5.90 0.97
CA SER A 104 -11.19 5.74 1.47
C SER A 104 -10.83 6.74 2.55
N PHE A 105 -9.94 6.30 3.42
CA PHE A 105 -9.40 7.09 4.51
C PHE A 105 -7.89 7.24 4.31
N LYS A 106 -7.36 8.44 4.56
CA LYS A 106 -5.94 8.75 4.44
C LYS A 106 -5.37 9.15 5.78
N THR A 107 -4.16 8.70 6.08
CA THR A 107 -3.38 9.18 7.21
C THR A 107 -1.95 9.46 6.76
N LEU A 108 -1.34 10.51 7.33
CA LEU A 108 0.06 10.83 7.11
C LEU A 108 0.97 9.77 7.75
N GLY A 109 2.19 9.64 7.22
CA GLY A 109 3.27 8.85 7.78
C GLY A 109 3.59 9.22 9.23
N GLY A 110 4.00 8.23 10.00
CA GLY A 110 4.28 8.32 11.43
C GLY A 110 3.04 8.39 12.33
N LYS A 111 1.83 8.17 11.80
CA LYS A 111 0.58 8.27 12.58
C LYS A 111 -0.04 6.91 12.87
N ARG A 112 -0.46 6.76 14.14
CA ARG A 112 -1.33 5.69 14.62
C ARG A 112 -2.75 6.22 14.70
N VAL A 113 -3.69 5.52 14.07
CA VAL A 113 -5.07 6.00 13.92
C VAL A 113 -6.07 4.86 14.04
N ASN A 114 -7.21 5.15 14.64
CA ASN A 114 -8.38 4.30 14.49
C ASN A 114 -8.98 4.53 13.11
N LEU A 115 -9.39 3.45 12.45
CA LEU A 115 -10.18 3.58 11.23
C LEU A 115 -11.52 4.24 11.58
N PRO A 116 -12.06 5.12 10.71
CA PRO A 116 -13.35 5.72 10.94
C PRO A 116 -14.44 4.63 11.00
N SER A 117 -15.55 4.91 11.69
CA SER A 117 -16.58 3.91 12.00
C SER A 117 -17.13 3.17 10.77
N TRP A 118 -17.18 3.83 9.61
CA TRP A 118 -17.66 3.23 8.35
C TRP A 118 -16.62 2.34 7.65
N LEU A 119 -15.33 2.48 7.97
CA LEU A 119 -14.23 1.71 7.37
C LEU A 119 -13.65 0.65 8.31
N LYS A 120 -13.74 0.90 9.62
CA LYS A 120 -13.41 -0.06 10.66
C LYS A 120 -14.14 -1.37 10.38
N ASN A 121 -13.42 -2.48 10.32
CA ASN A 121 -13.96 -3.80 10.01
C ASN A 121 -14.67 -3.89 8.64
N ASN A 122 -14.33 -2.99 7.72
CA ASN A 122 -14.84 -2.98 6.35
C ASN A 122 -13.73 -2.60 5.34
N ASN A 123 -12.46 -2.67 5.73
CA ASN A 123 -11.35 -2.39 4.82
C ASN A 123 -11.04 -3.59 3.92
N ALA A 124 -10.66 -3.35 2.67
CA ALA A 124 -10.35 -4.43 1.75
C ALA A 124 -9.08 -4.22 0.91
N SER A 125 -8.53 -3.00 0.83
CA SER A 125 -7.22 -2.77 0.22
C SER A 125 -6.53 -1.54 0.82
N SER A 126 -5.23 -1.40 0.56
CA SER A 126 -4.47 -0.22 0.99
C SER A 126 -3.31 0.08 0.06
N GLU A 127 -2.95 1.34 -0.03
CA GLU A 127 -1.75 1.77 -0.74
C GLU A 127 -1.01 2.79 0.10
N SER A 128 0.28 2.93 -0.18
CA SER A 128 1.11 3.91 0.49
C SER A 128 2.04 4.60 -0.50
N TYR A 129 1.95 5.92 -0.56
CA TYR A 129 2.61 6.71 -1.60
C TYR A 129 3.27 7.95 -1.04
N TYR A 130 4.32 8.40 -1.73
CA TYR A 130 4.97 9.67 -1.42
C TYR A 130 4.00 10.81 -1.74
N SER A 131 3.60 11.55 -0.71
CA SER A 131 2.69 12.69 -0.85
C SER A 131 3.41 14.04 -0.97
N GLY A 132 4.71 14.10 -0.65
CA GLY A 132 5.52 15.31 -0.72
C GLY A 132 5.11 16.41 0.27
N GLY A 133 6.10 17.09 0.85
CA GLY A 133 5.86 18.35 1.54
C GLY A 133 5.74 19.48 0.51
N CYS A 134 4.64 20.23 0.56
CA CYS A 134 4.28 21.43 -0.23
C CYS A 134 4.56 21.42 -1.75
N SER A 135 3.49 21.39 -2.54
CA SER A 135 3.50 21.82 -3.95
C SER A 135 2.97 23.25 -4.05
N GLY A 136 3.84 24.24 -3.96
CA GLY A 136 3.51 25.67 -4.14
C GLY A 136 4.68 26.59 -3.79
N PRO A 137 4.79 27.80 -4.37
CA PRO A 137 5.90 28.71 -4.10
C PRO A 137 5.76 29.29 -2.68
N GLY A 138 6.73 29.02 -1.81
CA GLY A 138 6.69 29.38 -0.38
C GLY A 138 7.17 28.25 0.53
N CYS A 139 7.38 27.08 -0.03
CA CYS A 139 8.62 26.35 0.15
C CYS A 139 9.58 26.74 -0.99
#